data_AF-A0A1C6LF35-F1
#
_entry.id   AF-A0A1C6LF35-F1
#
_cell.length_a   1.000
_cell.length_b   1.000
_cell.length_c   1.000
_cell.angle_alpha   90.00
_cell.angle_beta   90.00
_cell.angle_gamma   90.00
#
_symmetry.space_group_name_H-M   'P 1'
#
loop_
_entity.id
_entity.type
_entity.pdbx_description
1 polymer ?
#
loop_
_entity_poly.entity_id
_entity_poly.type
_entity_poly.pdbx_seq_one_letter_code
_entity_poly.pdbx_strand_id
1 'polypeptide(L)'
;MRLLPLALPLLLAARLVGAAPCQPDTPAGDWCDTPLAALHPTQGGVGMLQVADEAEALRGLSADKLAAKIRKKVIPVVIGPQGRLYLVDRHHFASALLRIGVSTASVQVIGHLPRADDFWQQMQAQHWAWLRDEHGQPLAPAALPATLAALPDYPYRSLAGQLQDKGYFRKRDAVYFVEFAWASWLGQRMGWAPVDRASLPTRLKQAEKLACTRDASQLPGYPGKACP
;
A
#
# COMPACT_ATOMS: atom_id res chain seq x y z
N MET A 1 60.13 -27.32 -19.97
CA MET A 1 59.24 -27.16 -18.79
C MET A 1 58.36 -25.93 -19.05
N ARG A 2 57.14 -26.13 -19.54
CA ARG A 2 56.20 -25.04 -19.90
C ARG A 2 55.33 -24.74 -18.69
N LEU A 3 55.36 -23.51 -18.19
CA LEU A 3 54.42 -23.00 -17.18
C LEU A 3 53.26 -22.31 -17.91
N LEU A 4 52.07 -22.90 -17.87
CA LEU A 4 50.84 -22.25 -18.28
C LEU A 4 50.38 -21.30 -17.15
N PRO A 5 50.01 -20.04 -17.44
CA PRO A 5 49.42 -19.19 -16.43
C PRO A 5 47.96 -19.61 -16.22
N LEU A 6 47.61 -19.89 -14.97
CA LEU A 6 46.24 -20.19 -14.54
C LEU A 6 45.45 -18.86 -14.57
N ALA A 7 44.71 -18.61 -15.65
CA ALA A 7 43.79 -17.49 -15.71
C ALA A 7 42.57 -17.80 -14.84
N LEU A 8 42.47 -17.13 -13.69
CA LEU A 8 41.30 -17.17 -12.83
C LEU A 8 40.14 -16.47 -13.55
N PRO A 9 38.98 -17.11 -13.77
CA PRO A 9 37.88 -16.46 -14.45
C PRO A 9 37.30 -15.42 -13.49
N LEU A 10 37.47 -14.14 -13.83
CA LEU A 10 36.78 -13.05 -13.16
C LEU A 10 35.29 -13.15 -13.53
N LEU A 11 34.52 -13.83 -12.69
CA LEU A 11 33.06 -13.84 -12.76
C LEU A 11 32.57 -12.43 -12.43
N LEU A 12 32.39 -11.62 -13.47
CA LEU A 12 31.67 -10.36 -13.38
C LEU A 12 30.18 -10.71 -13.14
N ALA A 13 29.80 -10.87 -11.87
CA ALA A 13 28.39 -10.91 -11.51
C ALA A 13 27.78 -9.58 -11.96
N ALA A 14 26.88 -9.63 -12.94
CA ALA A 14 26.08 -8.48 -13.34
C ALA A 14 25.30 -8.02 -12.09
N ARG A 15 25.78 -6.94 -11.45
CA ARG A 15 25.00 -6.25 -10.42
C ARG A 15 23.77 -5.70 -11.11
N LEU A 16 22.62 -6.32 -10.87
CA LEU A 16 21.36 -5.60 -11.02
C LEU A 16 21.51 -4.32 -10.21
N VAL A 17 21.33 -3.17 -10.85
CA VAL A 17 21.47 -1.84 -10.24
C VAL A 17 20.31 -1.63 -9.26
N GLY A 18 20.35 -2.34 -8.13
CA GLY A 18 19.51 -2.16 -6.97
C GLY A 18 20.09 -1.09 -6.04
N ALA A 19 19.27 -0.48 -5.20
CA ALA A 19 19.79 0.41 -4.16
C ALA A 19 20.56 -0.41 -3.12
N ALA A 20 21.35 0.25 -2.27
CA ALA A 20 21.96 -0.44 -1.14
C ALA A 20 20.87 -1.01 -0.20
N PRO A 21 21.12 -2.12 0.52
CA PRO A 21 20.15 -2.64 1.47
C PRO A 21 19.81 -1.61 2.55
N CYS A 22 18.54 -1.49 2.91
CA CYS A 22 18.10 -0.58 3.97
C CYS A 22 18.84 -0.86 5.29
N GLN A 23 19.39 0.20 5.89
CA GLN A 23 20.03 0.19 7.19
C GLN A 23 19.22 1.04 8.19
N PRO A 24 19.31 0.79 9.51
CA PRO A 24 18.61 1.59 10.51
C PRO A 24 18.93 3.10 10.49
N ASP A 25 20.03 3.49 9.87
CA ASP A 25 20.51 4.86 9.70
C ASP A 25 20.38 5.40 8.27
N THR A 26 19.72 4.67 7.36
CA THR A 26 19.50 5.12 5.98
C THR A 26 18.77 6.47 5.98
N PRO A 27 19.35 7.56 5.41
CA PRO A 27 18.77 8.89 5.51
C PRO A 27 17.36 9.02 4.92
N ALA A 28 16.53 9.87 5.52
CA ALA A 28 15.27 10.27 4.92
C ALA A 28 15.51 10.99 3.57
N GLY A 29 14.74 10.61 2.56
CA GLY A 29 14.92 11.02 1.15
C GLY A 29 15.64 9.96 0.31
N ASP A 30 16.45 9.10 0.94
CA ASP A 30 17.24 8.09 0.23
C ASP A 30 16.42 6.85 -0.11
N TRP A 31 16.92 6.16 -1.12
CA TRP A 31 16.38 4.89 -1.58
C TRP A 31 17.25 3.74 -1.08
N CYS A 32 16.60 2.66 -0.68
CA CYS A 32 17.25 1.43 -0.28
C CYS A 32 16.41 0.21 -0.68
N ASP A 33 17.04 -0.96 -0.77
CA ASP A 33 16.35 -2.20 -1.10
C ASP A 33 16.04 -2.99 0.18
N THR A 34 14.86 -3.58 0.25
CA THR A 34 14.43 -4.42 1.38
C THR A 34 13.58 -5.60 0.92
N PRO A 35 13.63 -6.76 1.60
CA PRO A 35 12.62 -7.78 1.43
C PRO A 35 11.22 -7.22 1.70
N LEU A 36 10.26 -7.48 0.84
CA LEU A 36 8.86 -7.08 1.05
C LEU A 36 8.28 -7.74 2.32
N ALA A 37 8.75 -8.95 2.67
CA ALA A 37 8.38 -9.64 3.89
C ALA A 37 8.87 -8.96 5.18
N ALA A 38 9.87 -8.07 5.09
CA ALA A 38 10.38 -7.31 6.23
C ALA A 38 9.58 -6.01 6.49
N LEU A 39 8.70 -5.63 5.57
CA LEU A 39 7.86 -4.44 5.73
C LEU A 39 6.72 -4.72 6.71
N HIS A 40 6.63 -3.90 7.75
CA HIS A 40 5.53 -3.92 8.70
C HIS A 40 4.38 -3.01 8.19
N PRO A 41 3.17 -3.54 7.96
CA PRO A 41 2.00 -2.72 7.63
C PRO A 41 1.66 -1.68 8.70
N THR A 42 1.01 -0.60 8.28
CA THR A 42 0.50 0.47 9.17
C THR A 42 -1.00 0.68 9.01
N GLN A 43 -1.69 -0.29 8.40
CA GLN A 43 -3.13 -0.34 8.25
C GLN A 43 -3.64 -1.76 8.52
N GLY A 44 -4.89 -1.88 8.98
CA GLY A 44 -5.45 -3.18 9.39
C GLY A 44 -5.75 -4.15 8.25
N GLY A 45 -5.96 -3.67 7.01
CA GLY A 45 -6.30 -4.51 5.86
C GLY A 45 -6.23 -3.77 4.53
N VAL A 46 -6.38 -4.50 3.42
CA VAL A 46 -6.36 -3.97 2.05
C VAL A 46 -7.58 -4.48 1.29
N GLY A 47 -7.98 -3.81 0.21
CA GLY A 47 -8.99 -4.36 -0.69
C GLY A 47 -8.36 -5.39 -1.64
N MET A 48 -8.63 -6.68 -1.45
CA MET A 48 -7.95 -7.76 -2.18
C MET A 48 -8.33 -7.86 -3.65
N LEU A 49 -9.53 -7.40 -4.05
CA LEU A 49 -9.88 -7.29 -5.47
C LEU A 49 -8.95 -6.30 -6.18
N GLN A 50 -8.66 -5.17 -5.54
CA GLN A 50 -7.74 -4.17 -6.08
C GLN A 50 -6.29 -4.69 -6.10
N VAL A 51 -5.87 -5.45 -5.08
CA VAL A 51 -4.57 -6.15 -5.10
C VAL A 51 -4.48 -7.13 -6.28
N ALA A 52 -5.55 -7.88 -6.54
CA ALA A 52 -5.60 -8.85 -7.63
C ALA A 52 -5.52 -8.16 -9.00
N ASP A 53 -6.29 -7.09 -9.22
CA ASP A 53 -6.27 -6.31 -10.46
C ASP A 53 -4.89 -5.66 -10.68
N GLU A 54 -4.28 -5.14 -9.62
CA GLU A 54 -2.93 -4.56 -9.70
C GLU A 54 -1.87 -5.64 -9.98
N ALA A 55 -1.96 -6.81 -9.37
CA ALA A 55 -1.07 -7.94 -9.63
C ALA A 55 -1.18 -8.43 -11.08
N GLU A 56 -2.39 -8.52 -11.62
CA GLU A 56 -2.62 -8.87 -13.02
C GLU A 56 -1.97 -7.87 -13.97
N ALA A 57 -2.13 -6.57 -13.72
CA ALA A 57 -1.51 -5.51 -14.51
C ALA A 57 0.03 -5.52 -14.45
N LEU A 58 0.61 -6.07 -13.37
CA LEU A 58 2.07 -6.15 -13.20
C LEU A 58 2.67 -7.43 -13.80
N ARG A 59 1.94 -8.55 -13.83
CA ARG A 59 2.46 -9.87 -14.23
C ARG A 59 3.07 -9.91 -15.64
N GLY A 60 2.59 -9.06 -16.55
CA GLY A 60 3.09 -8.98 -17.92
C GLY A 60 4.30 -8.05 -18.14
N LEU A 61 4.82 -7.41 -17.08
CA LEU A 61 5.95 -6.49 -17.20
C LEU A 61 7.28 -7.23 -17.22
N SER A 62 8.22 -6.76 -18.06
CA SER A 62 9.63 -7.15 -17.94
C SER A 62 10.23 -6.64 -16.64
N ALA A 63 11.36 -7.21 -16.20
CA ALA A 63 12.07 -6.78 -15.00
C ALA A 63 12.35 -5.27 -14.98
N ASP A 64 12.84 -4.70 -16.09
CA ASP A 64 13.13 -3.26 -16.19
C ASP A 64 11.87 -2.40 -16.09
N LYS A 65 10.77 -2.83 -16.71
CA LYS A 65 9.48 -2.13 -16.61
C LYS A 65 8.91 -2.20 -15.20
N LEU A 66 9.09 -3.33 -14.51
CA LEU A 66 8.66 -3.51 -13.13
C LEU A 66 9.50 -2.64 -12.19
N ALA A 67 10.82 -2.61 -12.35
CA ALA A 67 11.71 -1.74 -11.59
C ALA A 67 11.38 -0.24 -11.82
N ALA A 68 11.17 0.16 -13.07
CA ALA A 68 10.72 1.52 -13.40
C ALA A 68 9.34 1.84 -12.78
N LYS A 69 8.42 0.87 -12.76
CA LYS A 69 7.12 1.01 -12.12
C LYS A 69 7.25 1.20 -10.60
N ILE A 70 8.13 0.44 -9.94
CA ILE A 70 8.43 0.56 -8.51
C ILE A 70 9.03 1.94 -8.21
N ARG A 71 10.01 2.40 -8.98
CA ARG A 71 10.59 3.73 -8.82
C ARG A 71 9.56 4.85 -9.02
N LYS A 72 8.68 4.72 -10.01
CA LYS A 72 7.61 5.68 -10.27
C LYS A 72 6.53 5.67 -9.17
N LYS A 73 6.12 4.48 -8.72
CA LYS A 73 5.20 4.28 -7.60
C LYS A 73 6.00 4.10 -6.32
N VAL A 74 6.62 5.19 -5.86
CA VAL A 74 7.38 5.25 -4.61
C VAL A 74 6.67 4.44 -3.53
N ILE A 75 7.39 3.50 -2.91
CA ILE A 75 6.95 2.75 -1.74
C ILE A 75 7.60 3.44 -0.52
N PRO A 76 6.89 4.34 0.17
CA PRO A 76 7.46 5.09 1.28
C PRO A 76 7.47 4.24 2.55
N VAL A 77 8.57 4.34 3.30
CA VAL A 77 8.75 3.67 4.58
C VAL A 77 9.25 4.64 5.65
N VAL A 78 8.90 4.36 6.89
CA VAL A 78 9.47 5.00 8.08
C VAL A 78 10.32 3.99 8.82
N ILE A 79 11.52 4.37 9.21
CA ILE A 79 12.36 3.56 10.11
C ILE A 79 11.91 3.85 11.55
N GLY A 80 11.34 2.84 12.19
CA GLY A 80 10.84 2.92 13.56
C GLY A 80 11.78 2.30 14.60
N PRO A 81 11.27 1.96 15.79
CA PRO A 81 12.05 1.35 16.86
C PRO A 81 12.77 0.09 16.40
N GLN A 82 14.00 -0.10 16.87
CA GLN A 82 14.87 -1.24 16.53
C GLN A 82 15.20 -1.35 15.03
N GLY A 83 15.09 -0.24 14.28
CA GLY A 83 15.40 -0.22 12.84
C GLY A 83 14.34 -0.87 11.95
N ARG A 84 13.14 -1.17 12.48
CA ARG A 84 12.07 -1.81 11.72
C ARG A 84 11.51 -0.85 10.65
N LEU A 85 11.28 -1.38 9.45
CA LEU A 85 10.66 -0.64 8.34
C LEU A 85 9.14 -0.74 8.40
N TYR A 86 8.48 0.40 8.53
CA TYR A 86 7.02 0.51 8.50
C TYR A 86 6.57 1.06 7.16
N LEU A 87 5.74 0.30 6.44
CA LEU A 87 5.17 0.71 5.17
C LEU A 87 4.01 1.69 5.42
N VAL A 88 4.15 2.93 4.97
CA VAL A 88 3.19 4.00 5.32
C VAL A 88 2.18 4.35 4.23
N ASP A 89 2.47 3.97 2.98
CA ASP A 89 1.53 4.03 1.85
C ASP A 89 1.87 2.90 0.88
N ARG A 90 0.99 2.64 -0.10
CA ARG A 90 1.15 1.64 -1.17
C ARG A 90 1.04 0.17 -0.73
N HIS A 91 0.27 -0.12 0.33
CA HIS A 91 0.01 -1.50 0.76
C HIS A 91 -0.59 -2.37 -0.35
N HIS A 92 -1.51 -1.84 -1.18
CA HIS A 92 -2.04 -2.58 -2.34
C HIS A 92 -0.96 -2.94 -3.36
N PHE A 93 -0.12 -1.97 -3.73
CA PHE A 93 0.95 -2.17 -4.71
C PHE A 93 2.04 -3.11 -4.19
N ALA A 94 2.48 -2.93 -2.93
CA ALA A 94 3.45 -3.81 -2.30
C ALA A 94 2.91 -5.25 -2.16
N SER A 95 1.62 -5.41 -1.80
CA SER A 95 0.97 -6.72 -1.76
C SER A 95 0.84 -7.34 -3.15
N ALA A 96 0.58 -6.54 -4.18
CA ALA A 96 0.51 -7.01 -5.57
C ALA A 96 1.88 -7.49 -6.07
N LEU A 97 2.96 -6.77 -5.74
CA LEU A 97 4.34 -7.21 -6.03
C LEU A 97 4.65 -8.55 -5.37
N LEU A 98 4.33 -8.69 -4.07
CA LEU A 98 4.52 -9.95 -3.34
C LEU A 98 3.74 -11.10 -3.99
N ARG A 99 2.49 -10.84 -4.41
CA ARG A 99 1.60 -11.83 -5.05
C ARG A 99 2.12 -12.32 -6.40
N ILE A 100 2.89 -11.51 -7.14
CA ILE A 100 3.52 -11.94 -8.40
C ILE A 100 4.93 -12.52 -8.20
N GLY A 101 5.36 -12.73 -6.95
CA GLY A 101 6.62 -13.38 -6.62
C GLY A 101 7.83 -12.44 -6.49
N VAL A 102 7.62 -11.12 -6.44
CA VAL A 102 8.70 -10.18 -6.10
C VAL A 102 9.04 -10.35 -4.62
N SER A 103 10.30 -10.68 -4.31
CA SER A 103 10.76 -10.83 -2.93
C SER A 103 11.33 -9.54 -2.34
N THR A 104 11.96 -8.71 -3.17
CA THR A 104 12.70 -7.50 -2.78
C THR A 104 12.28 -6.33 -3.65
N ALA A 105 12.14 -5.15 -3.05
CA ALA A 105 11.83 -3.92 -3.79
C ALA A 105 12.64 -2.73 -3.25
N SER A 106 12.92 -1.77 -4.14
CA SER A 106 13.43 -0.46 -3.72
C SER A 106 12.31 0.34 -3.05
N VAL A 107 12.60 0.85 -1.87
CA VAL A 107 11.72 1.72 -1.07
C VAL A 107 12.40 3.06 -0.85
N GLN A 108 11.62 4.08 -0.48
CA GLN A 108 12.16 5.38 -0.08
C GLN A 108 11.92 5.60 1.40
N VAL A 109 12.98 5.89 2.16
CA VAL A 109 12.84 6.28 3.56
C VAL A 109 12.32 7.70 3.61
N ILE A 110 11.22 7.95 4.32
CA ILE A 110 10.62 9.28 4.42
C ILE A 110 10.73 9.92 5.81
N GLY A 111 11.22 9.16 6.79
CA GLY A 111 11.36 9.66 8.16
C GLY A 111 11.84 8.59 9.14
N HIS A 112 12.31 9.05 10.30
CA HIS A 112 12.78 8.21 11.41
C HIS A 112 11.98 8.50 12.68
N LEU A 113 11.51 7.45 13.34
CA LEU A 113 10.81 7.50 14.62
C LEU A 113 11.36 6.41 15.56
N PRO A 114 12.58 6.58 16.10
CA PRO A 114 13.27 5.48 16.80
C PRO A 114 12.72 5.18 18.20
N ARG A 115 11.98 6.11 18.82
CA ARG A 115 11.46 5.97 20.18
C ARG A 115 10.15 5.17 20.19
N ALA A 116 10.08 4.14 21.02
CA ALA A 116 8.91 3.27 21.09
C ALA A 116 7.71 3.91 21.80
N ASP A 117 7.96 4.68 22.87
CA ASP A 117 6.92 5.18 23.79
C ASP A 117 5.84 6.03 23.11
N ASP A 118 6.20 6.81 22.08
CA ASP A 118 5.29 7.68 21.34
C ASP A 118 5.24 7.37 19.84
N PHE A 119 5.78 6.22 19.43
CA PHE A 119 5.89 5.83 18.02
C PHE A 119 4.54 5.93 17.29
N TRP A 120 3.50 5.25 17.80
CA TRP A 120 2.21 5.19 17.13
C TRP A 120 1.46 6.52 17.16
N GLN A 121 1.63 7.32 18.22
CA GLN A 121 1.09 8.67 18.27
C GLN A 121 1.70 9.53 17.16
N GLN A 122 3.02 9.48 16.99
CA GLN A 122 3.71 10.21 15.92
C GLN A 122 3.30 9.69 14.53
N MET A 123 3.19 8.37 14.33
CA MET A 123 2.70 7.78 13.08
C MET A 123 1.29 8.26 12.72
N GLN A 124 0.38 8.38 13.69
CA GLN A 124 -0.96 8.91 13.44
C GLN A 124 -0.96 10.42 13.18
N ALA A 125 -0.17 11.19 13.94
CA ALA A 125 -0.05 12.63 13.78
C ALA A 125 0.50 13.02 12.39
N GLN A 126 1.37 12.19 11.81
CA GLN A 126 1.91 12.36 10.47
C GLN A 126 1.05 11.72 9.36
N HIS A 127 -0.11 11.15 9.72
CA HIS A 127 -0.96 10.39 8.79
C HIS A 127 -0.25 9.23 8.08
N TRP A 128 0.66 8.55 8.79
CA TRP A 128 1.41 7.38 8.32
C TRP A 128 0.81 6.03 8.76
N ALA A 129 -0.19 6.06 9.64
CA ALA A 129 -0.90 4.87 10.08
C ALA A 129 -2.42 5.06 10.07
N TRP A 130 -3.12 4.05 9.55
CA TRP A 130 -4.58 3.93 9.63
C TRP A 130 -4.96 2.85 10.65
N LEU A 131 -5.20 3.29 11.88
CA LEU A 131 -5.52 2.42 13.01
C LEU A 131 -7.03 2.24 13.16
N ARG A 132 -7.68 1.75 12.10
CA ARG A 132 -9.08 1.35 12.11
C ARG A 132 -9.32 0.04 11.38
N ASP A 133 -10.33 -0.70 11.82
CA ASP A 133 -10.74 -1.96 11.20
C ASP A 133 -11.58 -1.75 9.92
N GLU A 134 -12.09 -2.84 9.33
CA GLU A 134 -12.89 -2.80 8.11
C GLU A 134 -14.23 -2.05 8.28
N HIS A 135 -14.73 -1.97 9.52
CA HIS A 135 -15.95 -1.27 9.89
C HIS A 135 -15.70 0.19 10.31
N GLY A 136 -14.44 0.64 10.30
CA GLY A 136 -14.02 1.97 10.73
C GLY A 136 -13.88 2.12 12.25
N GLN A 137 -13.95 1.04 13.02
CA GLN A 137 -13.75 1.06 14.47
C GLN A 137 -12.27 1.20 14.83
N PRO A 138 -11.93 1.78 16.00
CA PRO A 138 -10.54 1.89 16.43
C PRO A 138 -9.84 0.53 16.49
N LEU A 139 -8.61 0.48 15.99
CA LEU A 139 -7.75 -0.70 16.00
C LEU A 139 -6.51 -0.41 16.86
N ALA A 140 -6.23 -1.25 17.86
CA ALA A 140 -4.99 -1.13 18.62
C ALA A 140 -3.79 -1.46 17.72
N PRO A 141 -2.64 -0.76 17.85
CA PRO A 141 -1.48 -1.04 16.99
C PRO A 141 -0.98 -2.49 17.05
N ALA A 142 -1.11 -3.15 18.21
CA ALA A 142 -0.74 -4.55 18.39
C ALA A 142 -1.62 -5.54 17.57
N ALA A 143 -2.77 -5.10 17.09
CA ALA A 143 -3.66 -5.88 16.23
C ALA A 143 -3.34 -5.69 14.73
N LEU A 144 -2.38 -4.83 14.37
CA LEU A 144 -1.93 -4.72 12.98
C LEU A 144 -1.26 -6.03 12.54
N PRO A 145 -1.47 -6.46 11.29
CA PRO A 145 -0.73 -7.59 10.73
C PRO A 145 0.77 -7.33 10.77
N ALA A 146 1.55 -8.36 11.12
CA ALA A 146 3.01 -8.24 11.24
C ALA A 146 3.73 -8.15 9.88
N THR A 147 3.09 -8.62 8.81
CA THR A 147 3.66 -8.68 7.46
C THR A 147 2.60 -8.36 6.41
N LEU A 148 3.06 -7.99 5.20
CA LEU A 148 2.18 -7.79 4.04
C LEU A 148 1.32 -9.02 3.71
N ALA A 149 1.87 -10.22 3.85
CA ALA A 149 1.14 -11.47 3.55
C ALA A 149 -0.02 -11.74 4.52
N ALA A 150 0.03 -11.14 5.72
CA ALA A 150 -0.99 -11.29 6.74
C ALA A 150 -2.08 -10.21 6.68
N LEU A 151 -2.04 -9.28 5.71
CA LEU A 151 -3.09 -8.28 5.54
C LEU A 151 -4.41 -8.95 5.14
N PRO A 152 -5.48 -8.81 5.93
CA PRO A 152 -6.80 -9.31 5.57
C PRO A 152 -7.43 -8.48 4.44
N ASP A 153 -8.46 -9.05 3.82
CA ASP A 153 -9.30 -8.33 2.86
C ASP A 153 -10.30 -7.42 3.59
N TYR A 154 -10.35 -6.16 3.17
CA TYR A 154 -11.39 -5.18 3.49
C TYR A 154 -12.18 -4.91 2.21
N PRO A 155 -13.26 -5.66 1.90
CA PRO A 155 -13.87 -5.66 0.57
C PRO A 155 -14.42 -4.29 0.13
N TYR A 156 -14.99 -3.53 1.07
CA TYR A 156 -15.47 -2.18 0.82
C TYR A 156 -14.33 -1.20 0.45
N ARG A 157 -13.07 -1.51 0.81
CA ARG A 157 -11.91 -0.72 0.37
C ARG A 157 -11.66 -0.84 -1.13
N SER A 158 -11.91 -2.00 -1.74
CA SER A 158 -11.88 -2.16 -3.19
C SER A 158 -13.04 -1.46 -3.88
N LEU A 159 -14.25 -1.58 -3.31
CA LEU A 159 -15.44 -0.88 -3.80
C LEU A 159 -15.21 0.65 -3.83
N ALA A 160 -14.72 1.22 -2.72
CA ALA A 160 -14.41 2.63 -2.62
C ALA A 160 -13.31 3.07 -3.61
N GLY A 161 -12.27 2.23 -3.82
CA GLY A 161 -11.24 2.50 -4.82
C GLY A 161 -11.82 2.65 -6.23
N GLN A 162 -12.66 1.70 -6.66
CA GLN A 162 -13.29 1.78 -7.99
C GLN A 162 -14.29 2.92 -8.12
N LEU A 163 -15.01 3.23 -7.05
CA LEU A 163 -15.91 4.39 -6.98
C LEU A 163 -15.13 5.71 -7.16
N GLN A 164 -13.94 5.82 -6.55
CA GLN A 164 -13.04 6.95 -6.75
C GLN A 164 -12.56 7.05 -8.20
N ASP A 165 -12.12 5.93 -8.79
CA ASP A 165 -11.60 5.90 -10.16
C ASP A 165 -12.66 6.33 -11.18
N LYS A 166 -13.93 6.05 -10.88
CA LYS A 166 -15.11 6.53 -11.64
C LYS A 166 -15.48 7.99 -11.37
N GLY A 167 -14.81 8.67 -10.44
CA GLY A 167 -14.97 10.10 -10.18
C GLY A 167 -16.14 10.49 -9.29
N TYR A 168 -16.71 9.54 -8.53
CA TYR A 168 -17.82 9.79 -7.60
C TYR A 168 -17.38 10.44 -6.28
N PHE A 169 -16.07 10.45 -6.01
CA PHE A 169 -15.44 11.36 -5.06
C PHE A 169 -14.01 11.65 -5.52
N ARG A 170 -13.39 12.69 -4.97
CA ARG A 170 -12.03 13.10 -5.33
C ARG A 170 -11.11 13.13 -4.13
N LYS A 171 -9.85 12.73 -4.33
CA LYS A 171 -8.79 13.11 -3.41
C LYS A 171 -8.56 14.62 -3.53
N ARG A 172 -8.48 15.28 -2.39
CA ARG A 172 -8.01 16.66 -2.27
C ARG A 172 -6.65 16.62 -1.59
N ASP A 173 -5.81 17.62 -1.86
CA ASP A 173 -4.50 17.73 -1.23
C ASP A 173 -4.64 17.76 0.30
N ALA A 174 -3.69 17.15 1.00
CA ALA A 174 -3.65 17.02 2.46
C ALA A 174 -4.85 16.28 3.09
N VAL A 175 -5.66 15.55 2.32
CA VAL A 175 -6.69 14.66 2.86
C VAL A 175 -6.27 13.20 2.71
N TYR A 176 -6.02 12.55 3.84
CA TYR A 176 -5.51 11.19 3.90
C TYR A 176 -6.62 10.16 4.10
N PHE A 177 -6.38 8.92 3.66
CA PHE A 177 -7.27 7.77 3.89
C PHE A 177 -8.72 7.93 3.37
N VAL A 178 -8.92 8.79 2.36
CA VAL A 178 -10.25 9.12 1.80
C VAL A 178 -11.06 7.85 1.49
N GLU A 179 -10.45 6.88 0.80
CA GLU A 179 -11.14 5.64 0.43
C GLU A 179 -11.55 4.78 1.62
N PHE A 180 -10.87 4.87 2.78
CA PHE A 180 -11.28 4.15 3.98
C PHE A 180 -12.51 4.79 4.64
N ALA A 181 -12.60 6.12 4.62
CA ALA A 181 -13.80 6.83 5.08
C ALA A 181 -15.01 6.46 4.22
N TRP A 182 -14.82 6.47 2.88
CA TRP A 182 -15.85 6.03 1.94
C TRP A 182 -16.20 4.55 2.10
N ALA A 183 -15.22 3.66 2.27
CA ALA A 183 -15.46 2.24 2.48
C ALA A 183 -16.35 1.99 3.71
N SER A 184 -16.02 2.61 4.84
CA SER A 184 -16.77 2.44 6.09
C SER A 184 -18.20 2.96 5.97
N TRP A 185 -18.37 4.14 5.37
CA TRP A 185 -19.70 4.73 5.16
C TRP A 185 -20.55 3.90 4.19
N LEU A 186 -19.98 3.45 3.07
CA LEU A 186 -20.68 2.58 2.12
C LEU A 186 -21.09 1.27 2.78
N GLY A 187 -20.20 0.66 3.57
CA GLY A 187 -20.49 -0.52 4.35
C GLY A 187 -21.72 -0.35 5.23
N GLN A 188 -21.75 0.72 6.03
CA GLN A 188 -22.91 1.04 6.87
C GLN A 188 -24.20 1.25 6.04
N ARG A 189 -24.12 2.02 4.96
CA ARG A 189 -25.29 2.33 4.10
C ARG A 189 -25.81 1.13 3.32
N MET A 190 -24.94 0.15 3.06
CA MET A 190 -25.25 -1.06 2.30
C MET A 190 -25.46 -2.28 3.20
N GLY A 191 -25.48 -2.09 4.53
CA GLY A 191 -25.66 -3.16 5.50
C GLY A 191 -24.57 -4.22 5.45
N TRP A 192 -23.35 -3.83 5.09
CA TRP A 192 -22.18 -4.71 4.95
C TRP A 192 -22.44 -5.93 4.05
N ALA A 193 -23.32 -5.78 3.07
CA ALA A 193 -23.60 -6.85 2.13
C ALA A 193 -22.31 -7.28 1.41
N PRO A 194 -22.13 -8.57 1.08
CA PRO A 194 -20.88 -9.07 0.51
C PRO A 194 -20.46 -8.33 -0.76
N VAL A 195 -19.15 -8.11 -0.86
CA VAL A 195 -18.46 -7.55 -2.02
C VAL A 195 -17.36 -8.53 -2.42
N ASP A 196 -17.53 -9.14 -3.58
CA ASP A 196 -16.58 -10.05 -4.22
C ASP A 196 -16.59 -9.80 -5.73
N ARG A 197 -15.82 -10.56 -6.52
CA ARG A 197 -15.73 -10.35 -7.98
C ARG A 197 -17.10 -10.43 -8.67
N ALA A 198 -18.02 -11.27 -8.18
CA ALA A 198 -19.32 -11.49 -8.79
C ALA A 198 -20.33 -10.40 -8.43
N SER A 199 -20.33 -9.96 -7.18
CA SER A 199 -21.25 -8.93 -6.65
C SER A 199 -20.78 -7.50 -6.89
N LEU A 200 -19.48 -7.29 -7.10
CA LEU A 200 -18.86 -5.97 -7.28
C LEU A 200 -19.58 -5.09 -8.32
N PRO A 201 -19.96 -5.54 -9.53
CA PRO A 201 -20.67 -4.68 -10.48
C PRO A 201 -21.99 -4.13 -9.94
N THR A 202 -22.74 -4.96 -9.21
CA THR A 202 -24.02 -4.57 -8.58
C THR A 202 -23.77 -3.63 -7.41
N ARG A 203 -22.79 -3.94 -6.56
CA ARG A 203 -22.42 -3.12 -5.38
C ARG A 203 -21.89 -1.76 -5.80
N LEU A 204 -21.14 -1.69 -6.91
CA LEU A 204 -20.65 -0.45 -7.47
C LEU A 204 -21.79 0.43 -7.96
N LYS A 205 -22.76 -0.11 -8.72
CA LYS A 205 -23.96 0.67 -9.12
C LYS A 205 -24.75 1.21 -7.93
N GLN A 206 -24.83 0.47 -6.83
CA GLN A 206 -25.45 0.93 -5.59
C GLN A 206 -24.64 2.09 -4.96
N ALA A 207 -23.32 1.92 -4.88
CA ALA A 207 -22.41 2.92 -4.33
C ALA A 207 -22.39 4.22 -5.16
N GLU A 208 -22.45 4.13 -6.49
CA GLU A 208 -22.58 5.26 -7.43
C GLU A 208 -23.80 6.14 -7.08
N LYS A 209 -24.96 5.51 -6.85
CA LYS A 209 -26.19 6.23 -6.44
C LYS A 209 -26.02 6.89 -5.08
N LEU A 210 -25.51 6.15 -4.10
CA LEU A 210 -25.32 6.63 -2.73
C LEU A 210 -24.37 7.83 -2.69
N ALA A 211 -23.28 7.79 -3.45
CA ALA A 211 -22.24 8.81 -3.44
C ALA A 211 -22.73 10.21 -3.86
N CYS A 212 -23.81 10.29 -4.64
CA CYS A 212 -24.38 11.54 -5.10
C CYS A 212 -25.54 12.05 -4.23
N THR A 213 -25.85 11.36 -3.12
CA THR A 213 -26.86 11.82 -2.17
C THR A 213 -26.27 12.80 -1.17
N ARG A 214 -27.12 13.68 -0.60
CA ARG A 214 -26.71 14.61 0.47
C ARG A 214 -26.18 13.91 1.73
N ASP A 215 -26.53 12.63 1.92
CA ASP A 215 -26.04 11.80 3.03
C ASP A 215 -24.52 11.57 2.99
N ALA A 216 -23.89 11.75 1.82
CA ALA A 216 -22.44 11.67 1.62
C ALA A 216 -21.74 13.03 1.83
N SER A 217 -22.47 14.11 2.13
CA SER A 217 -21.92 15.48 2.17
C SER A 217 -20.79 15.72 3.18
N GLN A 218 -20.74 14.91 4.24
CA GLN A 218 -19.68 14.97 5.25
C GLN A 218 -18.43 14.18 4.87
N LEU A 219 -18.48 13.39 3.79
CA LEU A 219 -17.34 12.58 3.37
C LEU A 219 -16.31 13.43 2.61
N PRO A 220 -15.01 13.17 2.85
CA PRO A 220 -13.94 13.85 2.14
C PRO A 220 -14.07 13.63 0.63
N GLY A 221 -13.92 14.70 -0.15
CA GLY A 221 -13.97 14.60 -1.60
C GLY A 221 -15.37 14.66 -2.22
N TYR A 222 -16.43 14.81 -1.42
CA TYR A 222 -17.78 15.09 -1.92
C TYR A 222 -17.90 16.54 -2.48
N PRO A 223 -18.80 16.79 -3.45
CA PRO A 223 -19.32 15.78 -4.37
C PRO A 223 -18.25 15.39 -5.40
N GLY A 224 -18.39 14.18 -5.95
CA GLY A 224 -17.64 13.77 -7.13
C GLY A 224 -18.07 14.51 -8.38
N LYS A 225 -17.18 14.58 -9.37
CA LYS A 225 -17.46 15.18 -10.69
C LYS A 225 -18.45 14.35 -11.53
N ALA A 226 -18.65 13.09 -11.17
CA ALA A 226 -19.60 12.19 -11.82
C ALA A 226 -21.03 12.35 -11.28
N CYS A 227 -21.22 13.13 -10.20
CA CYS A 227 -22.54 13.44 -9.68
C CYS A 227 -23.18 14.59 -10.45
N PRO A 228 -24.51 14.53 -10.68
CA PRO A 228 -25.27 15.58 -11.36
C PRO A 228 -25.37 16.88 -10.56
#